data_AF-A0A373Q9G6-F1
#
_entry.id   AF-A0A373Q9G6-F1
#
_cell.length_a   1.000
_cell.length_b   1.000
_cell.length_c   1.000
_cell.angle_alpha   90.00
_cell.angle_beta   90.00
_cell.angle_gamma   90.00
#
_symmetry.space_group_name_H-M   'P 1'
#
loop_
_entity.id
_entity.type
_entity.pdbx_description
1 polymer ?
#
loop_
_entity_poly.entity_id
_entity_poly.type
_entity_poly.pdbx_seq_one_letter_code
_entity_poly.pdbx_strand_id
1 'polypeptide(L)'
;MREIRKKENKNQEFFDLCKYIEREIFKYDENQKLKQASCLQLRGLVNGKDFGHREYNGESKYPIKSVLIAFQINKNKILNSIQGKNFTNEISQMRYICKIIENDIPNIYMRLKNAEKTQESIQNMDTDILSHNGGTYQKKTEDLKNERLNELW
;
A
#
# COMPACT_ATOMS: atom_id res chain seq x y z
N MET A 1 17.80 -18.87 -15.54
CA MET A 1 16.68 -18.10 -16.15
C MET A 1 15.71 -17.48 -15.15
N ARG A 2 15.19 -18.20 -14.13
CA ARG A 2 14.27 -17.63 -13.12
C ARG A 2 14.86 -16.47 -12.30
N GLU A 3 16.10 -16.59 -11.87
CA GLU A 3 16.77 -15.55 -11.05
C GLU A 3 17.04 -14.26 -11.84
N ILE A 4 17.40 -14.38 -13.12
CA ILE A 4 17.63 -13.25 -14.01
C ILE A 4 16.33 -12.43 -14.17
N ARG A 5 15.19 -13.10 -14.45
CA ARG A 5 13.87 -12.42 -14.52
C ARG A 5 13.46 -11.77 -13.21
N LYS A 6 13.71 -12.43 -12.06
CA LYS A 6 13.40 -11.85 -10.73
C LYS A 6 14.19 -10.56 -10.48
N LYS A 7 15.47 -10.55 -10.86
CA LYS A 7 16.36 -9.39 -10.72
C LYS A 7 15.95 -8.25 -11.65
N GLU A 8 15.55 -8.59 -12.87
CA GLU A 8 15.07 -7.64 -13.88
C GLU A 8 13.75 -6.97 -13.46
N ASN A 9 12.79 -7.75 -12.94
CA ASN A 9 11.54 -7.23 -12.37
C ASN A 9 11.78 -6.29 -11.18
N LYS A 10 12.66 -6.66 -10.24
CA LYS A 10 13.02 -5.78 -9.10
C LYS A 10 13.60 -4.44 -9.55
N ASN A 11 14.45 -4.46 -10.58
CA ASN A 11 15.00 -3.22 -11.14
C ASN A 11 13.91 -2.36 -11.75
N GLN A 12 12.98 -2.97 -12.50
CA GLN A 12 11.85 -2.25 -13.11
C GLN A 12 10.96 -1.59 -12.04
N GLU A 13 10.58 -2.33 -10.99
CA GLU A 13 9.79 -1.78 -9.88
C GLU A 13 10.49 -0.58 -9.21
N PHE A 14 11.83 -0.65 -9.08
CA PHE A 14 12.60 0.46 -8.54
C PHE A 14 12.62 1.66 -9.48
N PHE A 15 12.74 1.44 -10.79
CA PHE A 15 12.66 2.54 -11.77
C PHE A 15 11.29 3.19 -11.78
N ASP A 16 10.21 2.43 -11.65
CA ASP A 16 8.85 2.95 -11.57
C ASP A 16 8.66 3.80 -10.31
N LEU A 17 9.23 3.37 -9.19
CA LEU A 17 9.29 4.17 -7.97
C LEU A 17 10.04 5.49 -8.19
N CYS A 18 11.21 5.47 -8.82
CA CYS A 18 11.96 6.69 -9.13
C CYS A 18 11.16 7.63 -10.03
N LYS A 19 10.56 7.12 -11.11
CA LYS A 19 9.74 7.90 -12.04
C LYS A 19 8.54 8.54 -11.36
N TYR A 20 7.88 7.82 -10.45
CA TYR A 20 6.80 8.36 -9.64
C TYR A 20 7.28 9.56 -8.81
N ILE A 21 8.40 9.41 -8.11
CA ILE A 21 8.95 10.48 -7.26
C ILE A 21 9.38 11.70 -8.10
N GLU A 22 10.02 11.48 -9.24
CA GLU A 22 10.40 12.53 -10.20
C GLU A 22 9.19 13.38 -10.58
N ARG A 23 8.12 12.74 -11.06
CA ARG A 23 6.93 13.43 -11.59
C ARG A 23 6.05 14.02 -10.49
N GLU A 24 5.76 13.24 -9.46
CA GLU A 24 4.69 13.57 -8.51
C GLU A 24 5.18 14.37 -7.30
N ILE A 25 6.45 14.20 -6.92
CA ILE A 25 7.03 14.84 -5.73
C ILE A 25 7.96 15.99 -6.11
N PHE A 26 8.92 15.73 -7.00
CA PHE A 26 9.88 16.74 -7.46
C PHE A 26 9.34 17.61 -8.59
N LYS A 27 8.23 17.21 -9.23
CA LYS A 27 7.60 17.91 -10.37
C LYS A 27 8.58 18.13 -11.53
N TYR A 28 9.47 17.17 -11.73
CA TYR A 28 10.42 17.15 -12.81
C TYR A 28 9.73 16.91 -14.16
N ASP A 29 10.27 17.55 -15.19
CA ASP A 29 9.88 17.27 -16.58
C ASP A 29 10.49 15.95 -17.08
N GLU A 30 10.26 15.62 -18.35
CA GLU A 30 10.75 14.36 -18.95
C GLU A 30 12.28 14.31 -19.10
N ASN A 31 12.94 15.47 -19.15
CA ASN A 31 14.38 15.61 -19.33
C ASN A 31 15.15 15.59 -18.00
N GLN A 32 14.45 15.85 -16.90
CA GLN A 32 15.01 15.83 -15.55
C GLN A 32 14.95 14.43 -14.92
N LYS A 33 15.99 14.09 -14.17
CA LYS A 33 16.17 12.81 -13.48
C LYS A 33 16.73 13.03 -12.09
N LEU A 34 16.36 12.15 -11.16
CA LEU A 34 16.95 12.14 -9.83
C LEU A 34 18.46 11.91 -9.91
N LYS A 35 19.21 12.66 -9.11
CA LYS A 35 20.65 12.44 -8.94
C LYS A 35 20.90 11.07 -8.33
N GLN A 36 22.02 10.46 -8.71
CA GLN A 36 22.42 9.14 -8.23
C GLN A 36 22.39 9.05 -6.69
N ALA A 37 22.85 10.10 -5.99
CA ALA A 37 22.83 10.15 -4.53
C ALA A 37 21.42 10.09 -3.93
N SER A 38 20.42 10.70 -4.57
CA SER A 38 19.02 10.64 -4.17
C SER A 38 18.45 9.24 -4.37
N CYS A 39 18.79 8.58 -5.50
CA CYS A 39 18.43 7.18 -5.74
C CYS A 39 19.06 6.22 -4.70
N LEU A 40 20.27 6.51 -4.22
CA LEU A 40 20.93 5.71 -3.17
C LEU A 40 20.27 5.86 -1.80
N GLN A 41 19.72 7.03 -1.47
CA GLN A 41 18.91 7.20 -0.27
C GLN A 41 17.61 6.41 -0.35
N LEU A 42 16.95 6.45 -1.51
CA LEU A 42 15.73 5.71 -1.76
C LEU A 42 15.97 4.19 -1.66
N ARG A 43 17.10 3.70 -2.20
CA ARG A 43 17.55 2.31 -1.97
C ARG A 43 17.86 2.03 -0.51
N GLY A 44 18.43 3.00 0.21
CA GLY A 44 18.60 2.92 1.66
C GLY A 44 17.27 2.63 2.35
N LEU A 45 16.25 3.46 2.06
CA LEU A 45 14.91 3.36 2.64
C LEU A 45 14.28 1.98 2.42
N VAL A 46 14.35 1.45 1.20
CA VAL A 46 13.87 0.10 0.84
C VAL A 46 14.58 -0.99 1.68
N ASN A 47 15.86 -0.79 1.98
CA ASN A 47 16.66 -1.70 2.79
C ASN A 47 16.60 -1.41 4.31
N GLY A 48 15.89 -0.36 4.74
CA GLY A 48 15.84 0.08 6.14
C GLY A 48 17.15 0.69 6.65
N LYS A 49 17.92 1.36 5.78
CA LYS A 49 19.17 2.06 6.09
C LYS A 49 19.10 3.51 5.60
N ASP A 50 19.94 4.40 6.11
CA ASP A 50 19.96 5.79 5.64
C ASP A 50 20.43 5.93 4.18
N PHE A 51 21.33 5.05 3.74
CA PHE A 51 21.86 4.97 2.37
C PHE A 51 22.13 3.51 2.00
N GLY A 52 21.98 3.14 0.72
CA GLY A 52 22.27 1.77 0.27
C GLY A 52 22.64 1.64 -1.20
N HIS A 53 23.80 1.03 -1.47
CA HIS A 53 24.23 0.65 -2.83
C HIS A 53 23.75 -0.75 -3.24
N ARG A 54 23.57 -1.67 -2.29
CA ARG A 54 23.15 -3.07 -2.50
C ARG A 54 22.17 -3.50 -1.41
N GLU A 55 21.26 -4.42 -1.76
CA GLU A 55 20.40 -5.14 -0.82
C GLU A 55 21.28 -5.85 0.24
N TYR A 56 20.88 -5.82 1.51
CA TYR A 56 21.56 -6.59 2.56
C TYR A 56 21.19 -8.06 2.37
N ASN A 57 22.18 -8.94 2.14
CA ASN A 57 21.98 -10.37 1.88
C ASN A 57 21.09 -10.71 0.65
N GLY A 58 20.87 -9.77 -0.28
CA GLY A 58 20.00 -9.97 -1.44
C GLY A 58 18.49 -9.83 -1.15
N GLU A 59 18.14 -9.36 0.05
CA GLU A 59 16.75 -9.12 0.45
C GLU A 59 16.58 -7.70 1.00
N SER A 60 15.60 -7.00 0.44
CA SER A 60 15.15 -5.69 0.93
C SER A 60 14.30 -5.88 2.19
N LYS A 61 14.43 -4.96 3.17
CA LYS A 61 13.59 -4.97 4.38
C LYS A 61 12.10 -4.87 4.04
N TYR A 62 11.77 -4.08 3.01
CA TYR A 62 10.41 -3.92 2.51
C TYR A 62 10.35 -4.21 1.01
N PRO A 63 9.27 -4.80 0.50
CA PRO A 63 9.03 -4.88 -0.94
C PRO A 63 9.00 -3.47 -1.55
N ILE A 64 9.60 -3.31 -2.73
CA ILE A 64 9.66 -2.01 -3.44
C ILE A 64 8.24 -1.47 -3.68
N LYS A 65 7.30 -2.36 -4.05
CA LYS A 65 5.88 -2.03 -4.21
C LYS A 65 5.25 -1.42 -2.94
N SER A 66 5.59 -1.92 -1.76
CA SER A 66 5.07 -1.36 -0.50
C SER A 66 5.61 0.04 -0.25
N VAL A 67 6.88 0.30 -0.61
CA VAL A 67 7.47 1.64 -0.53
C VAL A 67 6.80 2.59 -1.53
N LEU A 68 6.56 2.16 -2.78
CA LEU A 68 5.82 2.95 -3.78
C LEU A 68 4.44 3.35 -3.28
N ILE A 69 3.69 2.39 -2.74
CA ILE A 69 2.36 2.65 -2.18
C ILE A 69 2.45 3.63 -1.01
N ALA A 70 3.52 3.56 -0.20
CA ALA A 70 3.73 4.53 0.86
C ALA A 70 3.94 5.95 0.35
N PHE A 71 4.72 6.14 -0.72
CA PHE A 71 4.87 7.43 -1.39
C PHE A 71 3.55 7.93 -2.00
N GLN A 72 2.72 7.03 -2.52
CA GLN A 72 1.42 7.36 -3.10
C GLN A 72 0.43 7.83 -2.05
N ILE A 73 0.24 7.06 -0.97
CA ILE A 73 -0.67 7.40 0.12
C ILE A 73 -0.26 8.71 0.79
N ASN A 74 1.03 8.88 1.03
CA ASN A 74 1.55 10.05 1.74
C ASN A 74 1.91 11.22 0.81
N LYS A 75 1.52 11.21 -0.47
CA LYS A 75 1.86 12.27 -1.43
C LYS A 75 1.53 13.66 -0.89
N ASN A 76 0.29 13.88 -0.44
CA ASN A 76 -0.14 15.18 0.06
C ASN A 76 0.62 15.59 1.34
N LYS A 77 0.86 14.61 2.24
CA LYS A 77 1.67 14.82 3.45
C LYS A 77 3.09 15.25 3.09
N ILE A 78 3.72 14.59 2.11
CA ILE A 78 5.04 14.95 1.61
C ILE A 78 5.01 16.37 1.03
N LEU A 79 4.12 16.65 0.09
CA LEU A 79 4.02 17.95 -0.60
C LEU A 79 3.84 19.11 0.39
N ASN A 80 2.94 18.94 1.36
CA ASN A 80 2.73 19.93 2.42
C ASN A 80 3.96 20.09 3.32
N SER A 81 4.69 19.01 3.58
CA SER A 81 5.88 19.04 4.46
C SER A 81 7.09 19.70 3.81
N ILE A 82 7.19 19.67 2.48
CA ILE A 82 8.26 20.34 1.72
C ILE A 82 7.88 21.78 1.35
N GLN A 83 6.58 22.13 1.36
CA GLN A 83 6.11 23.46 1.03
C GLN A 83 6.70 24.51 1.98
N GLY A 84 7.29 25.56 1.43
CA GLY A 84 7.90 26.66 2.21
C GLY A 84 9.24 26.32 2.86
N LYS A 85 9.80 25.12 2.61
CA LYS A 85 11.14 24.76 3.08
C LYS A 85 12.17 24.95 1.97
N ASN A 86 13.29 25.57 2.34
CA ASN A 86 14.44 25.70 1.46
C ASN A 86 15.41 24.55 1.72
N PHE A 87 15.66 23.75 0.70
CA PHE A 87 16.63 22.67 0.74
C PHE A 87 17.90 23.10 0.01
N THR A 88 19.07 22.85 0.61
CA THR A 88 20.37 23.19 0.03
C THR A 88 20.62 22.45 -1.29
N ASN A 89 20.11 21.24 -1.42
CA ASN A 89 20.23 20.43 -2.64
C ASN A 89 19.16 19.33 -2.68
N GLU A 90 19.02 18.69 -3.84
CA GLU A 90 18.09 17.58 -4.05
C GLU A 90 18.27 16.43 -3.03
N ILE A 91 19.52 16.18 -2.63
CA ILE A 91 19.89 15.09 -1.72
C ILE A 91 19.35 15.36 -0.31
N SER A 92 19.36 16.61 0.17
CA SER A 92 18.81 16.98 1.47
C SER A 92 17.28 16.97 1.46
N GLN A 93 16.66 17.37 0.35
CA GLN A 93 15.21 17.24 0.14
C GLN A 93 14.77 15.77 0.13
N MET A 94 15.44 14.92 -0.66
CA MET A 94 15.15 13.49 -0.72
C MET A 94 15.29 12.84 0.66
N ARG A 95 16.36 13.15 1.41
CA ARG A 95 16.56 12.60 2.77
C ARG A 95 15.40 12.95 3.69
N TYR A 96 14.96 14.20 3.63
CA TYR A 96 13.83 14.67 4.44
C TYR A 96 12.55 13.92 4.09
N ILE A 97 12.26 13.74 2.80
CA ILE A 97 11.10 12.98 2.32
C ILE A 97 11.18 11.52 2.77
N CYS A 98 12.33 10.87 2.59
CA CYS A 98 12.54 9.49 3.04
C CYS A 98 12.26 9.34 4.53
N LYS A 99 12.66 10.31 5.37
CA LYS A 99 12.41 10.28 6.82
C LYS A 99 10.93 10.37 7.17
N ILE A 100 10.14 11.15 6.42
CA ILE A 100 8.68 11.20 6.59
C ILE A 100 8.08 9.82 6.33
N ILE A 101 8.51 9.18 5.24
CA ILE A 101 7.96 7.90 4.78
C ILE A 101 8.42 6.72 5.64
N GLU A 102 9.65 6.75 6.15
CA GLU A 102 10.24 5.69 6.97
C GLU A 102 9.34 5.27 8.14
N ASN A 103 8.68 6.23 8.78
CA ASN A 103 7.78 5.99 9.90
C ASN A 103 6.46 5.33 9.48
N ASP A 104 6.00 5.55 8.25
CA ASP A 104 4.69 5.09 7.76
C ASP A 104 4.77 3.74 7.03
N ILE A 105 5.95 3.37 6.49
CA ILE A 105 6.15 2.11 5.75
C ILE A 105 5.72 0.87 6.54
N PRO A 106 6.09 0.68 7.83
CA PRO A 106 5.70 -0.52 8.57
C PRO A 106 4.19 -0.72 8.63
N ASN A 107 3.44 0.36 8.89
CA ASN A 107 1.99 0.32 8.98
C ASN A 107 1.34 -0.03 7.63
N ILE A 108 1.85 0.56 6.54
CA ILE A 108 1.35 0.30 5.19
C ILE A 108 1.66 -1.13 4.76
N TYR A 109 2.87 -1.62 5.06
CA TYR A 109 3.25 -3.00 4.79
C TYR A 109 2.32 -4.00 5.50
N MET A 110 2.03 -3.78 6.78
CA MET A 110 1.09 -4.63 7.52
C MET A 110 -0.33 -4.57 6.96
N ARG A 111 -0.80 -3.38 6.54
CA ARG A 111 -2.12 -3.22 5.89
C ARG A 111 -2.21 -3.97 4.57
N LEU A 112 -1.17 -3.90 3.73
CA LEU A 112 -1.12 -4.62 2.46
C LEU A 112 -1.13 -6.13 2.67
N LYS A 113 -0.31 -6.62 3.61
CA LYS A 113 -0.27 -8.04 3.96
C LYS A 113 -1.61 -8.56 4.49
N ASN A 114 -2.32 -7.76 5.28
CA ASN A 114 -3.63 -8.13 5.77
C ASN A 114 -4.68 -8.13 4.65
N ALA A 115 -4.64 -7.15 3.74
CA ALA A 115 -5.54 -7.11 2.60
C ALA A 115 -5.35 -8.32 1.66
N GLU A 116 -4.11 -8.72 1.40
CA GLU A 116 -3.79 -9.93 0.63
C GLU A 116 -4.37 -11.18 1.30
N LYS A 117 -4.15 -11.36 2.61
CA LYS A 117 -4.71 -12.49 3.37
C LYS A 117 -6.24 -12.51 3.37
N THR A 118 -6.88 -11.35 3.51
CA THR A 118 -8.35 -11.25 3.46
C THR A 118 -8.86 -11.63 2.08
N GLN A 119 -8.19 -11.18 1.01
CA GLN A 119 -8.55 -11.54 -0.35
C GLN A 119 -8.38 -13.04 -0.62
N GLU A 120 -7.28 -13.64 -0.19
CA GLU A 120 -7.09 -15.10 -0.25
C GLU A 120 -8.18 -15.84 0.53
N SER A 121 -8.54 -15.35 1.71
CA SER A 121 -9.61 -15.93 2.53
C SER A 121 -11.00 -15.82 1.87
N ILE A 122 -11.27 -14.73 1.16
CA ILE A 122 -12.51 -14.55 0.36
C ILE A 122 -12.53 -15.49 -0.85
N GLN A 123 -11.39 -15.64 -1.55
CA GLN A 123 -11.30 -16.53 -2.70
C GLN A 123 -11.39 -18.01 -2.31
N ASN A 124 -10.86 -18.37 -1.15
CA ASN A 124 -10.94 -19.73 -0.60
C ASN A 124 -12.22 -19.96 0.22
N MET A 125 -13.06 -18.94 0.41
CA MET A 125 -14.35 -19.08 1.08
C MET A 125 -15.30 -19.80 0.13
N ASP A 126 -15.71 -20.99 0.53
CA ASP A 126 -16.66 -21.83 -0.20
C ASP A 126 -18.05 -21.15 -0.16
N THR A 127 -18.44 -20.50 -1.26
CA THR A 127 -19.75 -19.82 -1.38
C THR A 127 -20.92 -20.79 -1.39
N ASP A 128 -20.66 -22.09 -1.49
CA ASP A 128 -21.69 -23.13 -1.45
C ASP A 128 -22.41 -23.18 -0.09
N ILE A 129 -21.78 -22.76 1.01
CA ILE A 129 -22.41 -22.66 2.34
C ILE A 129 -23.45 -21.53 2.39
N LEU A 130 -23.28 -20.47 1.59
CA LEU A 130 -24.27 -19.37 1.49
C LEU A 130 -25.47 -19.74 0.60
N SER A 131 -25.34 -20.78 -0.23
CA SER A 131 -26.43 -21.28 -1.08
C SER A 131 -27.33 -22.30 -0.36
N HIS A 132 -26.90 -22.83 0.80
CA HIS A 132 -27.67 -23.85 1.50
C HIS A 132 -28.64 -23.23 2.53
N ASN A 133 -29.88 -23.10 2.07
CA ASN A 133 -31.10 -22.85 2.83
C ASN A 133 -31.29 -21.40 3.31
N GLY A 134 -31.98 -20.62 2.47
CA GLY A 134 -32.86 -19.57 2.98
C GLY A 134 -33.75 -20.21 4.06
N GLY A 135 -33.44 -19.92 5.32
CA GLY A 135 -34.17 -20.47 6.46
C GLY A 135 -35.64 -20.14 6.30
N THR A 136 -36.47 -21.15 6.03
CA THR A 136 -37.92 -21.00 6.08
C THR A 136 -38.27 -20.56 7.49
N TYR A 137 -38.77 -19.33 7.62
CA TYR A 137 -39.22 -18.78 8.88
C TYR A 137 -40.35 -19.65 9.44
N GLN A 138 -40.07 -20.46 10.46
CA GLN A 138 -41.09 -21.19 11.20
C GLN A 138 -41.57 -20.31 12.36
N LYS A 139 -42.79 -19.78 12.27
CA LYS A 139 -43.46 -19.09 13.38
C LYS A 139 -43.54 -20.05 14.58
N LYS A 140 -43.10 -19.59 15.77
CA LYS A 140 -43.13 -20.37 17.03
C LYS A 140 -44.44 -20.22 17.81
N THR A 141 -45.44 -19.56 17.26
CA THR A 141 -46.72 -19.26 17.92
C THR A 141 -47.87 -19.58 16.98
N GLU A 142 -48.85 -20.36 17.45
CA GLU A 142 -50.12 -20.52 16.77
C GLU A 142 -50.84 -19.17 16.69
N ASP A 143 -51.44 -18.87 15.54
CA ASP A 143 -52.23 -17.65 15.37
C ASP A 143 -53.46 -17.73 16.31
N LEU A 144 -53.41 -17.00 17.42
CA LEU A 144 -54.57 -16.80 18.29
C LEU A 144 -55.59 -15.96 17.53
N LYS A 145 -56.56 -16.61 16.90
CA LYS A 145 -57.79 -15.97 16.39
C LYS A 145 -58.58 -15.45 17.58
N ASN A 146 -58.33 -14.20 17.96
CA ASN A 146 -59.15 -13.50 18.96
C ASN A 146 -60.37 -12.92 18.26
N GLU A 147 -61.53 -13.56 18.43
CA GLU A 147 -62.80 -13.16 17.80
C GLU A 147 -63.18 -11.70 18.09
N ARG A 148 -62.73 -11.11 19.20
CA ARG A 148 -63.01 -9.70 19.55
C ARG A 148 -62.33 -8.68 18.63
N LEU A 149 -61.29 -9.06 17.89
CA LEU A 149 -60.64 -8.16 16.93
C LEU A 149 -61.39 -8.09 15.58
N ASN A 150 -62.35 -9.00 15.34
CA ASN A 150 -63.17 -8.99 14.12
C ASN A 150 -64.26 -7.91 14.13
N GLU A 151 -64.56 -7.31 15.28
CA GLU A 151 -65.56 -6.24 15.42
C GLU A 151 -64.96 -4.83 15.28
N LEU A 152 -63.64 -4.72 15.04
CA LEU A 152 -62.94 -3.45 14.90
C LEU A 152 -62.70 -3.04 13.43
N TRP A 153 -63.41 -3.66 12.48
CA TRP A 153 -63.45 -3.27 11.07
C TRP A 153 -64.87 -3.29 10.51
#